data_AF-R1EYF9-F1
#
_entry.id   AF-R1EYF9-F1
#
_cell.length_a   1.000
_cell.length_b   1.000
_cell.length_c   1.000
_cell.angle_alpha   90.00
_cell.angle_beta   90.00
_cell.angle_gamma   90.00
#
_symmetry.space_group_name_H-M   'P 1'
#
loop_
_entity.id
_entity.type
_entity.pdbx_description
1 polymer ?
#
loop_
_entity_poly.entity_id
_entity_poly.type
_entity_poly.pdbx_seq_one_letter_code
_entity_poly.pdbx_strand_id
1 'polypeptide(L)'
;MAPTQLSIVLERMLNELGIADLSTFEAVLMHDTGAVVDAVRSTAAAAEAGAAAYASSATSNVVVSPGSTATAGVISVQHKGSFSRTLVSTDAQTTLKGSDIHAAASSATAEMLLRQELEEKLRSQTKELASEQRSANAMKKALASARDELAAAQELRRSDCDNLRRAQQAAKRDIKAAERMADQANHAARAECEWRIGEMRAKMQAELREQLDALQISMEAEARRADAAEAERSRLYDKMEEIMRTREGLIDALAEAQRKREYSDC
;
A
#
# COMPACT_ATOMS: atom_id res chain seq x y z
N MET A 1 -21.39 -4.42 34.04
CA MET A 1 -21.55 -4.86 32.65
C MET A 1 -20.22 -5.46 32.24
N ALA A 2 -20.21 -6.72 31.79
CA ALA A 2 -18.96 -7.36 31.35
C ALA A 2 -18.45 -6.65 30.07
N PRO A 3 -17.16 -6.33 29.98
CA PRO A 3 -16.59 -5.74 28.77
C PRO A 3 -16.85 -6.68 27.58
N THR A 4 -17.39 -6.13 26.51
CA THR A 4 -17.61 -6.86 25.25
C THR A 4 -16.27 -7.33 24.71
N GLN A 5 -16.21 -8.50 24.07
CA GLN A 5 -14.98 -9.07 23.51
C GLN A 5 -14.19 -8.08 22.64
N LEU A 6 -14.89 -7.17 21.96
CA LEU A 6 -14.30 -6.07 21.20
C LEU A 6 -13.49 -5.08 22.05
N SER A 7 -13.94 -4.74 23.27
CA SER A 7 -13.21 -3.78 24.12
C SER A 7 -11.90 -4.38 24.64
N ILE A 8 -11.90 -5.68 24.95
CA ILE A 8 -10.71 -6.41 25.42
C ILE A 8 -9.65 -6.51 24.31
N VAL A 9 -10.10 -6.75 23.07
CA VAL A 9 -9.21 -6.82 21.90
C VAL A 9 -8.61 -5.45 21.60
N LEU A 10 -9.42 -4.39 21.63
CA LEU A 10 -8.95 -3.02 21.41
C LEU A 10 -7.95 -2.57 22.47
N GLU A 11 -8.21 -2.88 23.74
CA GLU A 11 -7.32 -2.52 24.86
C GLU A 11 -5.96 -3.24 24.78
N ARG A 12 -5.94 -4.51 24.34
CA ARG A 12 -4.69 -5.23 24.08
C ARG A 12 -3.87 -4.65 22.93
N MET A 13 -4.53 -4.29 21.83
CA MET A 13 -3.85 -3.70 20.67
C MET A 13 -3.19 -2.35 21.02
N LEU A 14 -3.85 -1.53 21.83
CA LEU A 14 -3.30 -0.25 22.29
C LEU A 14 -2.09 -0.45 23.20
N ASN A 15 -2.13 -1.45 24.10
CA ASN A 15 -1.00 -1.80 24.96
C ASN A 15 0.20 -2.36 24.18
N GLU A 16 0.00 -3.21 23.17
CA GLU A 16 1.08 -3.77 22.35
C GLU A 16 1.81 -2.72 21.52
N LEU A 17 1.10 -1.66 21.11
CA LEU A 17 1.68 -0.53 20.40
C LEU A 17 2.23 0.57 21.35
N GLY A 18 2.03 0.44 22.66
CA GLY A 18 2.47 1.43 23.65
C GLY A 18 1.69 2.75 23.58
N ILE A 19 0.44 2.72 23.14
CA ILE A 19 -0.36 3.91 22.84
C ILE A 19 -1.40 4.15 23.94
N ALA A 20 -1.34 5.32 24.58
CA ALA A 20 -2.14 5.64 25.76
C ALA A 20 -3.60 6.02 25.44
N ASP A 21 -3.91 6.44 24.22
CA ASP A 21 -5.27 6.84 23.82
C ASP A 21 -5.60 6.57 22.35
N LEU A 22 -6.89 6.60 22.01
CA LEU A 22 -7.41 6.31 20.68
C LEU A 22 -6.99 7.36 19.63
N SER A 23 -6.77 8.62 20.04
CA SER A 23 -6.37 9.70 19.12
C SER A 23 -4.94 9.54 18.62
N THR A 24 -4.06 9.01 19.48
CA THR A 24 -2.67 8.72 19.14
C THR A 24 -2.57 7.47 18.25
N PHE A 25 -3.52 6.53 18.39
CA PHE A 25 -3.65 5.37 17.51
C PHE A 25 -4.04 5.76 16.07
N GLU A 26 -4.92 6.75 15.90
CA GLU A 26 -5.29 7.31 14.59
C GLU A 26 -4.09 7.98 13.89
N ALA A 27 -3.22 8.66 14.64
CA ALA A 27 -1.99 9.25 14.10
C ALA A 27 -0.98 8.19 13.62
N VAL A 28 -0.83 7.07 14.35
CA VAL A 28 0.05 5.96 13.97
C VAL A 28 -0.47 5.23 12.73
N LEU A 29 -1.80 5.06 12.59
CA LEU A 29 -2.43 4.50 11.40
C LEU A 29 -2.13 5.29 10.12
N MET A 30 -2.04 6.62 10.23
CA MET A 30 -1.78 7.51 9.10
C MET A 30 -0.29 7.56 8.68
N HIS A 31 0.63 7.21 9.58
CA HIS A 31 2.08 7.37 9.35
C HIS A 31 2.88 6.08 9.28
N ASP A 32 2.47 5.00 9.94
CA ASP A 32 3.26 3.77 10.02
C ASP A 32 2.39 2.50 9.93
N THR A 33 1.86 2.28 8.73
CA THR A 33 0.95 1.17 8.42
C THR A 33 1.58 -0.22 8.65
N GLY A 34 2.92 -0.31 8.68
CA GLY A 34 3.65 -1.56 8.93
C GLY A 34 3.50 -2.06 10.37
N ALA A 35 3.68 -1.17 11.35
CA ALA A 35 3.56 -1.50 12.78
C ALA A 35 2.14 -1.98 13.15
N VAL A 36 1.12 -1.42 12.51
CA VAL A 36 -0.28 -1.80 12.71
C VAL A 36 -0.57 -3.21 12.20
N VAL A 37 -0.04 -3.57 11.01
CA VAL A 37 -0.23 -4.90 10.43
C VAL A 37 0.48 -5.98 11.25
N ASP A 38 1.66 -5.69 11.79
CA ASP A 38 2.39 -6.61 12.64
C ASP A 38 1.73 -6.79 14.02
N ALA A 39 1.17 -5.73 14.61
CA ALA A 39 0.36 -5.82 15.83
C ALA A 39 -0.90 -6.66 15.61
N VAL A 40 -1.67 -6.40 14.54
CA VAL A 40 -2.86 -7.22 14.19
C VAL A 40 -2.49 -8.69 13.98
N ARG A 41 -1.35 -8.97 13.33
CA ARG A 41 -0.85 -10.34 13.13
C ARG A 41 -0.46 -11.00 14.46
N SER A 42 0.19 -10.27 15.36
CA SER A 42 0.55 -10.74 16.71
C SER A 42 -0.69 -11.06 17.55
N THR A 43 -1.69 -10.17 17.54
CA THR A 43 -2.96 -10.37 18.27
C THR A 43 -3.78 -11.52 17.68
N ALA A 44 -3.78 -11.71 16.36
CA ALA A 44 -4.41 -12.85 15.69
C ALA A 44 -3.73 -14.18 16.06
N ALA A 45 -2.39 -14.22 16.12
CA ALA A 45 -1.65 -15.39 16.58
C ALA A 45 -1.95 -15.75 18.04
N ALA A 46 -2.14 -14.75 18.91
CA ALA A 46 -2.54 -14.97 20.30
C ALA A 46 -3.98 -15.50 20.43
N ALA A 47 -4.89 -15.07 19.55
CA ALA A 47 -6.26 -15.58 19.49
C ALA A 47 -6.33 -17.02 18.94
N GLU A 48 -5.50 -17.36 17.95
CA GLU A 48 -5.36 -18.73 17.43
C GLU A 48 -4.75 -19.68 18.49
N ALA A 49 -3.78 -19.21 19.28
CA ALA A 49 -3.24 -19.98 20.40
C ALA A 49 -4.30 -20.25 21.49
N GLY A 50 -5.21 -19.30 21.75
CA GLY A 50 -6.34 -19.49 22.68
C GLY A 50 -7.41 -20.45 22.16
N ALA A 51 -7.70 -20.43 20.86
CA ALA A 51 -8.66 -21.34 20.22
C ALA A 51 -8.12 -22.78 20.12
N ALA A 52 -6.82 -22.95 19.87
CA ALA A 52 -6.16 -24.26 19.85
C ALA A 52 -6.11 -24.92 21.24
N ALA A 53 -5.92 -24.14 22.31
CA ALA A 53 -5.97 -24.65 23.68
C ALA A 53 -7.38 -25.15 24.08
N TYR A 54 -8.44 -24.50 23.60
CA TYR A 54 -9.84 -24.90 23.87
C TYR A 54 -10.27 -26.13 23.04
N ALA A 55 -9.75 -26.28 21.81
CA ALA A 55 -9.97 -27.46 20.99
C ALA A 55 -9.16 -28.69 21.45
N SER A 56 -7.96 -28.48 22.01
CA SER A 56 -7.09 -29.54 22.54
C SER A 56 -7.66 -30.19 23.82
N SER A 57 -8.43 -29.45 24.63
CA SER A 57 -9.15 -30.03 25.78
C SER A 57 -10.37 -30.88 25.41
N ALA A 58 -10.87 -30.79 24.16
CA ALA A 58 -12.08 -31.49 23.73
C ALA A 58 -11.82 -32.83 22.99
N THR A 59 -10.56 -33.18 22.70
CA THR A 59 -10.21 -34.38 21.90
C THR A 59 -9.23 -35.35 22.56
N SER A 60 -8.96 -35.21 23.87
CA SER A 60 -8.18 -36.19 24.60
C SER A 60 -9.08 -37.32 25.13
N ASN A 61 -9.28 -38.36 24.31
CA ASN A 61 -9.32 -39.78 24.70
C ASN A 61 -9.96 -40.66 23.61
N VAL A 62 -9.26 -40.92 22.50
CA VAL A 62 -9.45 -42.17 21.74
C VAL A 62 -8.09 -42.59 21.16
N VAL A 63 -7.40 -43.50 21.86
CA VAL A 63 -6.30 -44.28 21.32
C VAL A 63 -6.89 -45.44 20.53
N VAL A 64 -6.61 -45.52 19.22
CA VAL A 64 -6.78 -46.76 18.44
C VAL A 64 -5.47 -47.05 17.74
N SER A 65 -4.85 -48.16 18.13
CA SER A 65 -3.63 -48.71 17.57
C SER A 65 -3.85 -49.27 16.15
N PRO A 66 -2.86 -49.19 15.25
CA PRO A 66 -2.91 -49.84 13.94
C PRO A 66 -2.32 -51.26 13.99
N GLY A 67 -2.99 -52.24 13.38
CA GLY A 67 -2.48 -53.62 13.31
C GLY A 67 -3.22 -54.58 12.39
N SER A 68 -2.57 -54.89 11.26
CA SER A 68 -2.53 -56.17 10.52
C SER A 68 -3.72 -56.68 9.70
N THR A 69 -3.47 -56.70 8.38
CA THR A 69 -3.92 -57.66 7.35
C THR A 69 -3.83 -59.13 7.77
N ALA A 70 -4.86 -59.93 7.45
CA ALA A 70 -4.75 -61.36 7.19
C ALA A 70 -5.89 -61.90 6.31
N THR A 71 -5.52 -62.87 5.48
CA THR A 71 -6.16 -63.47 4.31
C THR A 71 -7.08 -64.65 4.68
N ALA A 72 -8.03 -64.96 3.79
CA ALA A 72 -8.66 -66.27 3.50
C ALA A 72 -9.23 -67.16 4.63
N GLY A 73 -10.48 -67.58 4.46
CA GLY A 73 -11.08 -68.68 5.22
C GLY A 73 -12.51 -69.00 4.82
N VAL A 74 -12.67 -69.78 3.75
CA VAL A 74 -13.89 -70.55 3.47
C VAL A 74 -14.18 -71.46 4.65
N ILE A 75 -15.37 -71.38 5.23
CA ILE A 75 -15.86 -72.36 6.19
C ILE A 75 -17.17 -72.93 5.64
N SER A 76 -17.02 -74.05 4.95
CA SER A 76 -18.07 -75.04 4.69
C SER A 76 -18.31 -75.81 5.99
N VAL A 77 -19.54 -75.78 6.51
CA VAL A 77 -20.00 -76.73 7.53
C VAL A 77 -21.10 -77.57 6.90
N GLN A 78 -20.70 -78.78 6.50
CA GLN A 78 -21.60 -79.89 6.29
C GLN A 78 -22.20 -80.32 7.64
N HIS A 79 -23.52 -80.26 7.77
CA HIS A 79 -24.22 -81.12 8.72
C HIS A 79 -24.60 -82.42 8.02
N LYS A 80 -23.74 -83.43 8.18
CA LYS A 80 -24.03 -84.83 7.87
C LYS A 80 -24.64 -85.46 9.12
N GLY A 81 -25.95 -85.33 9.25
CA GLY A 81 -26.74 -85.90 10.34
C GLY A 81 -27.91 -86.68 9.78
N SER A 82 -27.69 -87.98 9.60
CA SER A 82 -28.71 -88.97 9.28
C SER A 82 -29.82 -88.96 10.34
N PHE A 83 -31.07 -88.81 9.92
CA PHE A 83 -32.20 -89.39 10.61
C PHE A 83 -33.17 -89.97 9.58
N SER A 84 -33.00 -91.26 9.32
CA SER A 84 -34.04 -92.10 8.76
C SER A 84 -35.28 -92.01 9.64
N ARG A 85 -36.37 -91.47 9.12
CA ARG A 85 -37.70 -91.71 9.67
C ARG A 85 -38.64 -92.04 8.53
N THR A 86 -38.76 -93.35 8.30
CA THR A 86 -39.84 -94.00 7.58
C THR A 86 -41.16 -93.41 8.06
N LEU A 87 -41.90 -92.75 7.17
CA LEU A 87 -43.30 -92.41 7.40
C LEU A 87 -44.10 -93.72 7.38
N VAL A 88 -44.19 -94.38 8.53
CA VAL A 88 -45.23 -95.38 8.78
C VAL A 88 -46.52 -94.59 8.95
N SER A 89 -47.34 -94.60 7.89
CA SER A 89 -48.74 -94.20 7.95
C SER A 89 -49.43 -95.08 8.99
N THR A 90 -49.71 -94.50 10.15
CA THR A 90 -50.61 -95.10 11.14
C THR A 90 -51.87 -94.26 11.08
N ASP A 91 -52.91 -94.83 10.47
CA ASP A 91 -54.25 -94.27 10.44
C ASP A 91 -54.82 -94.33 11.86
N ALA A 92 -54.49 -93.33 12.65
CA ALA A 92 -55.09 -93.08 13.95
C ALA A 92 -55.93 -91.80 13.80
N GLN A 93 -57.22 -91.98 13.49
CA GLN A 93 -58.23 -90.96 13.70
C GLN A 93 -58.28 -90.62 15.19
N THR A 94 -57.45 -89.67 15.61
CA THR A 94 -57.64 -88.97 16.88
C THR A 94 -58.69 -87.90 16.65
N THR A 95 -59.88 -88.12 17.22
CA THR A 95 -60.94 -87.13 17.32
C THR A 95 -60.45 -86.05 18.29
N LEU A 96 -59.71 -85.07 17.78
CA LEU A 96 -59.36 -83.87 18.53
C LEU A 96 -60.65 -83.11 18.86
N LYS A 97 -60.88 -82.86 20.16
CA LYS A 97 -61.99 -82.01 20.60
C LYS A 97 -61.82 -80.62 19.99
N GLY A 98 -62.93 -80.01 19.56
CA GLY A 98 -62.94 -78.75 18.79
C GLY A 98 -62.19 -77.56 19.42
N SER A 99 -61.84 -77.59 20.71
CA SER A 99 -61.03 -76.57 21.39
C SER A 99 -59.55 -76.56 21.00
N ASP A 100 -58.92 -77.72 20.79
CA ASP A 100 -57.48 -77.82 20.52
C ASP A 100 -57.16 -77.45 19.07
N ILE A 101 -58.09 -77.76 18.16
CA ILE A 101 -58.06 -77.32 16.76
C ILE A 101 -58.22 -75.79 16.68
N HIS A 102 -59.09 -75.21 17.52
CA HIS A 102 -59.31 -73.76 17.54
C HIS A 102 -58.11 -72.98 18.10
N ALA A 103 -57.41 -73.54 19.10
CA ALA A 103 -56.19 -72.95 19.67
C ALA A 103 -55.00 -73.07 18.71
N ALA A 104 -54.80 -74.22 18.05
CA ALA A 104 -53.77 -74.39 17.03
C ALA A 104 -54.01 -73.50 15.81
N ALA A 105 -55.27 -73.37 15.37
CA ALA A 105 -55.64 -72.44 14.29
C ALA A 105 -55.43 -70.97 14.69
N SER A 106 -55.77 -70.59 15.93
CA SER A 106 -55.52 -69.22 16.43
C SER A 106 -54.03 -68.92 16.55
N SER A 107 -53.22 -69.88 16.99
CA SER A 107 -51.75 -69.77 17.08
C SER A 107 -51.11 -69.64 15.70
N ALA A 108 -51.52 -70.46 14.73
CA ALA A 108 -51.03 -70.39 13.36
C ALA A 108 -51.39 -69.05 12.69
N THR A 109 -52.58 -68.51 12.99
CA THR A 109 -53.01 -67.20 12.49
C THR A 109 -52.18 -66.06 13.11
N ALA A 110 -51.86 -66.13 14.40
CA ALA A 110 -51.01 -65.15 15.07
C ALA A 110 -49.55 -65.19 14.58
N GLU A 111 -48.99 -66.37 14.35
CA GLU A 111 -47.66 -66.53 13.76
C GLU A 111 -47.59 -65.98 12.32
N MET A 112 -48.64 -66.20 11.52
CA MET A 112 -48.73 -65.66 10.16
C MET A 112 -48.71 -64.13 10.18
N LEU A 113 -49.45 -63.49 11.10
CA LEU A 113 -49.45 -62.02 11.24
C LEU A 113 -48.08 -61.47 11.69
N LEU A 114 -47.42 -62.13 12.64
CA LEU A 114 -46.07 -61.74 13.08
C LEU A 114 -45.02 -61.89 11.97
N ARG A 115 -45.10 -62.97 11.19
CA ARG A 115 -44.23 -63.15 10.01
C ARG A 115 -44.47 -62.08 8.96
N GLN A 116 -45.74 -61.74 8.70
CA GLN A 116 -46.10 -60.67 7.77
C GLN A 116 -45.56 -59.31 8.25
N GLU A 117 -45.71 -58.98 9.53
CA GLU A 117 -45.20 -57.72 10.10
C GLU A 117 -43.67 -57.64 10.05
N LEU A 118 -42.97 -58.75 10.31
CA LEU A 118 -41.51 -58.82 10.19
C LEU A 118 -41.04 -58.68 8.75
N GLU A 119 -41.73 -59.29 7.78
CA GLU A 119 -41.43 -59.11 6.36
C GLU A 119 -41.67 -57.68 5.88
N GLU A 120 -42.74 -57.03 6.35
CA GLU A 120 -43.01 -55.61 6.06
C GLU A 120 -41.95 -54.69 6.66
N LYS A 121 -41.53 -54.92 7.91
CA LYS A 121 -40.42 -54.18 8.55
C LYS A 121 -39.09 -54.38 7.83
N LEU A 122 -38.79 -55.60 7.39
CA LEU A 122 -37.59 -55.87 6.58
C LEU A 122 -37.64 -55.16 5.23
N ARG A 123 -38.82 -55.17 4.56
CA ARG A 123 -39.00 -54.41 3.31
C ARG A 123 -38.89 -52.91 3.53
N SER A 124 -39.43 -52.36 4.62
CA SER A 124 -39.33 -50.92 4.91
C SER A 124 -37.89 -50.51 5.20
N GLN A 125 -37.18 -51.25 6.06
CA GLN A 125 -35.77 -51.00 6.34
C GLN A 125 -34.91 -51.06 5.08
N THR A 126 -35.14 -52.04 4.19
CA THR A 126 -34.37 -52.15 2.95
C THR A 126 -34.59 -50.94 2.03
N LYS A 127 -35.82 -50.43 1.96
CA LYS A 127 -36.13 -49.21 1.18
C LYS A 127 -35.50 -47.96 1.79
N GLU A 128 -35.53 -47.84 3.10
CA GLU A 128 -34.93 -46.74 3.86
C GLU A 128 -33.41 -46.70 3.64
N LEU A 129 -32.71 -47.82 3.87
CA LEU A 129 -31.28 -47.96 3.60
C LEU A 129 -30.91 -47.63 2.15
N ALA A 130 -31.72 -48.07 1.18
CA ALA A 130 -31.49 -47.73 -0.23
C ALA A 130 -31.68 -46.23 -0.50
N SER A 131 -32.61 -45.57 0.19
CA SER A 131 -32.83 -44.12 0.08
C SER A 131 -31.73 -43.32 0.75
N GLU A 132 -31.27 -43.74 1.94
CA GLU A 132 -30.14 -43.16 2.65
C GLU A 132 -28.85 -43.28 1.85
N GLN A 133 -28.57 -44.45 1.27
CA GLN A 133 -27.39 -44.64 0.44
C GLN A 133 -27.39 -43.74 -0.81
N ARG A 134 -28.56 -43.52 -1.42
CA ARG A 134 -28.69 -42.56 -2.53
C ARG A 134 -28.46 -41.13 -2.07
N SER A 135 -29.03 -40.76 -0.93
CA SER A 135 -28.85 -39.43 -0.31
C SER A 135 -27.39 -39.18 0.06
N ALA A 136 -26.74 -40.13 0.72
CA ALA A 136 -25.32 -40.06 1.10
C ALA A 136 -24.41 -39.95 -0.14
N ASN A 137 -24.70 -40.67 -1.22
CA ASN A 137 -23.95 -40.53 -2.47
C ASN A 137 -24.17 -39.17 -3.14
N ALA A 138 -25.38 -38.61 -3.08
CA ALA A 138 -25.65 -37.25 -3.56
C ALA A 138 -24.88 -36.21 -2.73
N MET A 139 -24.86 -36.35 -1.40
CA MET A 139 -24.07 -35.47 -0.51
C MET A 139 -22.57 -35.58 -0.78
N LYS A 140 -22.04 -36.79 -0.99
CA LYS A 140 -20.62 -36.99 -1.37
C LYS A 140 -20.27 -36.25 -2.66
N LYS A 141 -21.15 -36.32 -3.68
CA LYS A 141 -20.96 -35.59 -4.95
C LYS A 141 -21.04 -34.07 -4.74
N ALA A 142 -22.01 -33.59 -3.98
CA ALA A 142 -22.14 -32.16 -3.68
C ALA A 142 -20.92 -31.64 -2.91
N LEU A 143 -20.41 -32.41 -1.95
CA LEU A 143 -19.20 -32.06 -1.20
C LEU A 143 -17.95 -32.03 -2.10
N ALA A 144 -17.83 -32.95 -3.05
CA ALA A 144 -16.74 -32.92 -4.04
C ALA A 144 -16.82 -31.65 -4.91
N SER A 145 -18.00 -31.34 -5.45
CA SER A 145 -18.23 -30.11 -6.23
C SER A 145 -17.89 -28.85 -5.43
N ALA A 146 -18.34 -28.78 -4.17
CA ALA A 146 -18.05 -27.63 -3.30
C ALA A 146 -16.55 -27.48 -3.00
N ARG A 147 -15.80 -28.59 -2.93
CA ARG A 147 -14.33 -28.54 -2.76
C ARG A 147 -13.63 -28.04 -4.02
N ASP A 148 -14.09 -28.45 -5.20
CA ASP A 148 -13.54 -27.98 -6.48
C ASP A 148 -13.82 -26.48 -6.68
N GLU A 149 -15.04 -26.03 -6.36
CA GLU A 149 -15.40 -24.61 -6.39
C GLU A 149 -14.59 -23.77 -5.40
N LEU A 150 -14.36 -24.29 -4.17
CA LEU A 150 -13.51 -23.63 -3.19
C LEU A 150 -12.06 -23.51 -3.68
N ALA A 151 -11.52 -24.55 -4.33
CA ALA A 151 -10.18 -24.52 -4.91
C ALA A 151 -10.08 -23.48 -6.04
N ALA A 152 -11.06 -23.43 -6.93
CA ALA A 152 -11.13 -22.43 -8.00
C ALA A 152 -11.22 -21.00 -7.44
N ALA A 153 -12.04 -20.78 -6.41
CA ALA A 153 -12.17 -19.48 -5.75
C ALA A 153 -10.88 -19.06 -5.03
N GLN A 154 -10.15 -19.99 -4.42
CA GLN A 154 -8.86 -19.70 -3.79
C GLN A 154 -7.80 -19.30 -4.82
N GLU A 155 -7.77 -19.97 -5.97
CA GLU A 155 -6.82 -19.65 -7.03
C GLU A 155 -7.13 -18.28 -7.66
N LEU A 156 -8.41 -17.97 -7.87
CA LEU A 156 -8.83 -16.64 -8.30
C LEU A 156 -8.37 -15.55 -7.32
N ARG A 157 -8.57 -15.75 -6.01
CA ARG A 157 -8.11 -14.80 -4.99
C ARG A 157 -6.59 -14.62 -5.02
N ARG A 158 -5.82 -15.69 -5.19
CA ARG A 158 -4.35 -15.60 -5.30
C ARG A 158 -3.93 -14.78 -6.52
N SER A 159 -4.55 -15.05 -7.66
CA SER A 159 -4.34 -14.30 -8.89
C SER A 159 -4.67 -12.81 -8.72
N ASP A 160 -5.80 -12.49 -8.10
CA ASP A 160 -6.20 -11.10 -7.81
C ASP A 160 -5.22 -10.41 -6.87
N CYS A 161 -4.74 -11.08 -5.83
CA CYS A 161 -3.70 -10.55 -4.95
C CYS A 161 -2.39 -10.25 -5.72
N ASP A 162 -2.00 -11.12 -6.64
CA ASP A 162 -0.80 -10.92 -7.46
C ASP A 162 -1.00 -9.81 -8.51
N ASN A 163 -2.19 -9.71 -9.10
CA ASN A 163 -2.57 -8.60 -9.99
C ASN A 163 -2.50 -7.26 -9.24
N LEU A 164 -3.07 -7.19 -8.04
CA LEU A 164 -3.03 -5.99 -7.20
C LEU A 164 -1.58 -5.62 -6.84
N ARG A 165 -0.75 -6.59 -6.45
CA ARG A 165 0.66 -6.35 -6.15
C ARG A 165 1.41 -5.78 -7.37
N ARG A 166 1.17 -6.33 -8.56
CA ARG A 166 1.77 -5.82 -9.82
C ARG A 166 1.29 -4.41 -10.13
N ALA A 167 0.00 -4.12 -9.97
CA ALA A 167 -0.57 -2.79 -10.17
C ALA A 167 0.01 -1.77 -9.18
N GLN A 168 0.13 -2.12 -7.90
CA GLN A 168 0.75 -1.26 -6.88
C GLN A 168 2.23 -0.97 -7.17
N GLN A 169 2.97 -1.97 -7.65
CA GLN A 169 4.36 -1.76 -8.05
C GLN A 169 4.50 -0.87 -9.28
N ALA A 170 3.60 -1.01 -10.27
CA ALA A 170 3.54 -0.12 -11.42
C ALA A 170 3.26 1.33 -10.97
N ALA A 171 2.21 1.53 -10.17
CA ALA A 171 1.86 2.84 -9.63
C ALA A 171 3.01 3.49 -8.83
N LYS A 172 3.74 2.71 -8.01
CA LYS A 172 4.93 3.21 -7.30
C LYS A 172 6.03 3.67 -8.26
N ARG A 173 6.27 2.95 -9.35
CA ARG A 173 7.27 3.34 -10.36
C ARG A 173 6.83 4.62 -11.08
N ASP A 174 5.54 4.74 -11.39
CA ASP A 174 4.97 5.90 -12.08
C ASP A 174 5.02 7.15 -11.21
N ILE A 175 4.67 7.04 -9.92
CA ILE A 175 4.83 8.15 -8.94
C ILE A 175 6.30 8.58 -8.89
N LYS A 176 7.23 7.63 -8.76
CA LYS A 176 8.66 7.95 -8.71
C LYS A 176 9.17 8.54 -10.04
N ALA A 177 8.60 8.17 -11.17
CA ALA A 177 8.93 8.77 -12.45
C ALA A 177 8.43 10.22 -12.52
N ALA A 178 7.19 10.46 -12.09
CA ALA A 178 6.60 11.80 -12.02
C ALA A 178 7.38 12.72 -11.06
N GLU A 179 7.80 12.24 -9.90
CA GLU A 179 8.67 12.98 -8.96
C GLU A 179 9.96 13.45 -9.64
N ARG A 180 10.66 12.55 -10.34
CA ARG A 180 11.89 12.92 -11.08
C ARG A 180 11.63 13.94 -12.18
N MET A 181 10.50 13.84 -12.88
CA MET A 181 10.11 14.83 -13.89
C MET A 181 9.84 16.19 -13.25
N ALA A 182 9.18 16.23 -12.10
CA ALA A 182 8.94 17.45 -11.35
C ALA A 182 10.25 18.09 -10.87
N ASP A 183 11.18 17.28 -10.35
CA ASP A 183 12.51 17.76 -9.96
C ASP A 183 13.28 18.33 -11.15
N GLN A 184 13.25 17.64 -12.29
CA GLN A 184 13.88 18.13 -13.53
C GLN A 184 13.26 19.45 -14.00
N ALA A 185 11.92 19.59 -13.96
CA ALA A 185 11.24 20.82 -14.29
C ALA A 185 11.62 21.97 -13.34
N ASN A 186 11.72 21.68 -12.04
CA ASN A 186 12.17 22.65 -11.04
C ASN A 186 13.61 23.10 -11.28
N HIS A 187 14.52 22.17 -11.60
CA HIS A 187 15.90 22.50 -11.95
C HIS A 187 15.99 23.35 -13.22
N ALA A 188 15.21 23.01 -14.26
CA ALA A 188 15.15 23.78 -15.49
C ALA A 188 14.63 25.21 -15.25
N ALA A 189 13.54 25.35 -14.47
CA ALA A 189 12.99 26.66 -14.13
C ALA A 189 13.97 27.51 -13.32
N ARG A 190 14.72 26.91 -12.38
CA ARG A 190 15.78 27.61 -11.65
C ARG A 190 16.91 28.07 -12.56
N ALA A 191 17.38 27.20 -13.46
CA ALA A 191 18.42 27.55 -14.42
C ALA A 191 17.99 28.71 -15.34
N GLU A 192 16.73 28.72 -15.79
CA GLU A 192 16.18 29.82 -16.58
C GLU A 192 16.15 31.14 -15.78
N CYS A 193 15.67 31.10 -14.53
CA CYS A 193 15.67 32.28 -13.65
C CYS A 193 17.09 32.81 -13.41
N GLU A 194 18.06 31.94 -13.12
CA GLU A 194 19.46 32.31 -12.93
C GLU A 194 20.06 32.94 -14.19
N TRP A 195 19.78 32.35 -15.36
CA TRP A 195 20.21 32.89 -16.65
C TRP A 195 19.64 34.28 -16.90
N ARG A 196 18.33 34.49 -16.69
CA ARG A 196 17.68 35.80 -16.86
C ARG A 196 18.23 36.86 -15.89
N ILE A 197 18.52 36.48 -14.64
CA ILE A 197 19.17 37.38 -13.67
C ILE A 197 20.58 37.73 -14.15
N GLY A 198 21.34 36.75 -14.63
CA GLY A 198 22.67 36.96 -15.20
C GLY A 198 22.63 37.92 -16.38
N GLU A 199 21.67 37.75 -17.29
CA GLU A 199 21.45 38.63 -18.44
C GLU A 199 21.14 40.07 -18.00
N MET A 200 20.21 40.27 -17.05
CA MET A 200 19.90 41.60 -16.52
C MET A 200 21.13 42.25 -15.86
N ARG A 201 21.90 41.48 -15.07
CA ARG A 201 23.14 41.98 -14.46
C ARG A 201 24.16 42.40 -15.51
N ALA A 202 24.31 41.62 -16.59
CA ALA A 202 25.22 41.95 -17.67
C ALA A 202 24.81 43.25 -18.40
N LYS A 203 23.51 43.41 -18.69
CA LYS A 203 22.97 44.63 -19.30
C LYS A 203 23.19 45.86 -18.41
N MET A 204 22.83 45.77 -17.13
CA MET A 204 23.03 46.86 -16.17
C MET A 204 24.51 47.23 -15.99
N GLN A 205 25.42 46.24 -15.99
CA GLN A 205 26.85 46.52 -15.94
C GLN A 205 27.37 47.17 -17.22
N ALA A 206 26.83 46.81 -18.39
CA ALA A 206 27.20 47.43 -19.66
C ALA A 206 26.76 48.90 -19.69
N GLU A 207 25.51 49.19 -19.32
CA GLU A 207 24.99 50.57 -19.22
C GLU A 207 25.79 51.42 -18.22
N LEU A 208 26.13 50.87 -17.06
CA LEU A 208 26.95 51.59 -16.08
C LEU A 208 28.35 51.90 -16.63
N ARG A 209 28.98 50.96 -17.36
CA ARG A 209 30.28 51.21 -18.00
C ARG A 209 30.18 52.32 -19.05
N GLU A 210 29.16 52.27 -19.90
CA GLU A 210 28.93 53.30 -20.91
C GLU A 210 28.71 54.69 -20.29
N GLN A 211 27.97 54.76 -19.17
CA GLN A 211 27.79 56.01 -18.43
C GLN A 211 29.10 56.55 -17.84
N LEU A 212 29.95 55.67 -17.30
CA LEU A 212 31.26 56.05 -16.77
C LEU A 212 32.21 56.53 -17.87
N ASP A 213 32.22 55.85 -19.02
CA ASP A 213 33.01 56.25 -20.18
C ASP A 213 32.56 57.63 -20.71
N ALA A 214 31.24 57.85 -20.83
CA ALA A 214 30.69 59.14 -21.23
C ALA A 214 31.04 60.26 -20.24
N LEU A 215 31.01 59.97 -18.93
CA LEU A 215 31.41 60.90 -17.89
C LEU A 215 32.91 61.24 -17.99
N GLN A 216 33.76 60.24 -18.21
CA GLN A 216 35.20 60.45 -18.38
C GLN A 216 35.49 61.36 -19.59
N ILE A 217 34.85 61.09 -20.74
CA ILE A 217 35.00 61.92 -21.93
C ILE A 217 34.57 63.36 -21.66
N SER A 218 33.46 63.56 -20.93
CA SER A 218 32.97 64.88 -20.53
C SER A 218 33.98 65.63 -19.65
N MET A 219 34.52 64.94 -18.62
CA MET A 219 35.53 65.50 -17.74
C MET A 219 36.81 65.89 -18.49
N GLU A 220 37.29 65.04 -19.40
CA GLU A 220 38.46 65.36 -20.22
C GLU A 220 38.21 66.54 -21.17
N ALA A 221 37.01 66.62 -21.75
CA ALA A 221 36.63 67.76 -22.59
C ALA A 221 36.60 69.06 -21.78
N GLU A 222 36.09 69.02 -20.55
CA GLU A 222 36.06 70.18 -19.66
C GLU A 222 37.46 70.60 -19.21
N ALA A 223 38.33 69.65 -18.89
CA ALA A 223 39.74 69.93 -18.60
C ALA A 223 40.42 70.65 -19.78
N ARG A 224 40.21 70.16 -21.01
CA ARG A 224 40.72 70.84 -22.23
C ARG A 224 40.15 72.25 -22.40
N ARG A 225 38.89 72.49 -22.04
CA ARG A 225 38.29 73.85 -22.06
C ARG A 225 38.92 74.77 -21.02
N ALA A 226 39.16 74.27 -19.82
CA ALA A 226 39.82 75.01 -18.75
C ALA A 226 41.25 75.39 -19.13
N ASP A 227 42.02 74.47 -19.70
CA ASP A 227 43.38 74.73 -20.20
C ASP A 227 43.39 75.79 -21.31
N ALA A 228 42.44 75.72 -22.24
CA ALA A 228 42.30 76.73 -23.30
C ALA A 228 41.93 78.10 -22.74
N ALA A 229 41.04 78.16 -21.76
CA ALA A 229 40.66 79.40 -21.08
C ALA A 229 41.85 80.00 -20.31
N GLU A 230 42.66 79.17 -19.65
CA GLU A 230 43.88 79.64 -18.96
C GLU A 230 44.93 80.17 -19.94
N ALA A 231 45.15 79.47 -21.06
CA ALA A 231 46.05 79.94 -22.10
C ALA A 231 45.62 81.31 -22.65
N GLU A 232 44.32 81.52 -22.85
CA GLU A 232 43.79 82.80 -23.30
C GLU A 232 43.91 83.89 -22.22
N ARG A 233 43.65 83.57 -20.95
CA ARG A 233 43.90 84.49 -19.83
C ARG A 233 45.35 84.95 -19.80
N SER A 234 46.30 84.02 -19.89
CA SER A 234 47.74 84.34 -19.91
C SER A 234 48.11 85.24 -21.09
N ARG A 235 47.61 84.95 -22.30
CA ARG A 235 47.82 85.83 -23.47
C ARG A 235 47.30 87.24 -23.26
N LEU A 236 46.12 87.39 -22.65
CA LEU A 236 45.56 88.70 -22.36
C LEU A 236 46.38 89.46 -21.30
N TYR A 237 46.90 88.76 -20.29
CA TYR A 237 47.82 89.36 -19.31
C TYR A 237 49.13 89.82 -19.96
N ASP A 238 49.76 88.97 -20.78
CA ASP A 238 50.98 89.32 -21.51
C ASP A 238 50.76 90.54 -22.42
N LYS A 239 49.63 90.56 -23.14
CA LYS A 239 49.20 91.68 -23.99
C LYS A 239 49.03 92.97 -23.20
N MET A 240 48.37 92.89 -22.04
CA MET A 240 48.17 94.03 -21.16
C MET A 240 49.51 94.56 -20.63
N GLU A 241 50.42 93.67 -20.24
CA GLU A 241 51.75 94.05 -19.76
C GLU A 241 52.58 94.73 -20.86
N GLU A 242 52.54 94.22 -22.09
CA GLU A 242 53.19 94.85 -23.25
C GLU A 242 52.65 96.27 -23.50
N ILE A 243 51.33 96.47 -23.41
CA ILE A 243 50.69 97.78 -23.54
C ILE A 243 51.14 98.72 -22.41
N MET A 244 51.20 98.24 -21.16
CA MET A 244 51.65 99.04 -20.03
C MET A 244 53.10 99.48 -20.18
N ARG A 245 54.02 98.57 -20.53
CA ARG A 245 55.43 98.91 -20.78
C ARG A 245 55.58 99.93 -21.91
N THR A 246 54.82 99.77 -22.99
CA THR A 246 54.82 100.72 -24.11
C THR A 246 54.34 102.11 -23.66
N ARG A 247 53.24 102.15 -22.89
CA ARG A 247 52.69 103.39 -22.33
C ARG A 247 53.70 104.09 -21.41
N GLU A 248 54.35 103.35 -20.51
CA GLU A 248 55.39 103.88 -19.62
C GLU A 248 56.55 104.48 -20.42
N GLY A 249 57.07 103.76 -21.41
CA GLY A 249 58.13 104.27 -22.29
C GLY A 249 57.72 105.55 -23.05
N LEU A 250 56.46 105.65 -23.48
CA LEU A 250 55.93 106.87 -24.10
C LEU A 250 55.83 108.03 -23.09
N ILE A 251 55.42 107.77 -21.86
CA ILE A 251 55.38 108.77 -20.79
C ILE A 251 56.79 109.30 -20.51
N ASP A 252 57.78 108.41 -20.39
CA ASP A 252 59.18 108.78 -20.16
C ASP A 252 59.74 109.61 -21.31
N ALA A 253 59.48 109.21 -22.56
CA ALA A 253 59.92 109.95 -23.75
C ALA A 253 59.27 111.34 -23.83
N LEU A 254 57.98 111.46 -23.50
CA LEU A 254 57.29 112.75 -23.42
C LEU A 254 57.89 113.65 -22.33
N ALA A 255 58.15 113.10 -21.14
CA ALA A 255 58.78 113.82 -20.04
C ALA A 255 60.21 114.28 -20.38
N GLU A 256 60.98 113.47 -21.12
CA GLU A 256 62.30 113.87 -21.62
C GLU A 256 62.21 114.97 -22.68
N ALA A 257 61.27 114.87 -23.62
CA ALA A 257 61.04 115.88 -24.64
C ALA A 257 60.61 117.23 -24.03
N GLN A 258 59.77 117.20 -22.99
CA GLN A 258 59.39 118.39 -22.22
C GLN A 258 60.60 119.02 -21.52
N ARG A 259 61.42 118.22 -20.82
CA ARG A 259 62.67 118.72 -20.19
C ARG A 259 63.62 119.36 -21.21
N LYS A 260 63.77 118.76 -22.40
CA LYS A 260 64.60 119.33 -23.48
C LYS A 260 64.06 120.66 -24.01
N ARG A 261 62.73 120.81 -24.09
CA ARG A 261 62.09 122.07 -24.49
C ARG A 261 62.29 123.15 -23.43
N GLU A 262 62.09 122.82 -22.15
CA GLU A 262 62.33 123.73 -21.01
C GLU A 262 63.79 124.20 -20.90
N TYR A 263 64.76 123.33 -21.24
CA TYR A 263 66.19 123.69 -21.29
C TYR A 263 66.59 124.54 -22.50
N SER A 264 65.80 124.52 -23.58
CA SER A 264 66.06 125.28 -24.82
C SER A 264 65.43 126.67 -24.81
N ASP A 265 64.45 126.91 -23.94
CA ASP A 265 63.78 128.20 -23.75
C ASP A 265 64.44 129.05 -22.63
N CYS A 266 65.57 128.59 -22.06
CA CYS A 266 66.47 129.33 -21.15
C CYS A 266 67.72 129.82 -21.90
#